data_AF-A0A0M3KL12-F1
#
_entry.id   AF-A0A0M3KL12-F1
#
_cell.length_a   1.000
_cell.length_b   1.000
_cell.length_c   1.000
_cell.angle_alpha   90.00
_cell.angle_beta   90.00
_cell.angle_gamma   90.00
#
_symmetry.space_group_name_H-M   'P 1'
#
loop_
_entity.id
_entity.type
_entity.pdbx_description
1 polymer ?
#
loop_
_entity_poly.entity_id
_entity_poly.type
_entity_poly.pdbx_seq_one_letter_code
_entity_poly.pdbx_strand_id
1 'polypeptide(L)'
;DISGLTPCKESKQFAKREKQSIKKLESSLKIYAADSAPALAINATIEKTKRRFDNYAKQGLLCGADGLPHLIVSGDQRHWGEFITPGILFLYIAGWIGWVGRSYLIAIRDEKKPTQKEIIIDVPLASRLVFRGFSWPIAAYRELLNGELVAKDV
;
A
#
# COMPACT_ATOMS: atom_id res chain seq x y z
N ASP A 1 -15.92 -12.76 -17.41
CA ASP A 1 -16.19 -11.40 -16.90
C ASP A 1 -16.82 -11.44 -15.53
N ILE A 2 -16.18 -10.79 -14.56
CA ILE A 2 -16.70 -10.63 -13.20
C ILE A 2 -17.59 -9.39 -13.22
N SER A 3 -18.86 -9.52 -12.80
CA SER A 3 -19.82 -8.41 -12.72
C SER A 3 -20.05 -7.64 -14.03
N GLY A 4 -19.89 -8.29 -15.20
CA GLY A 4 -20.05 -7.66 -16.51
C GLY A 4 -18.92 -6.67 -16.87
N LEU A 5 -17.79 -6.71 -16.17
CA LEU A 5 -16.62 -5.89 -16.44
C LEU A 5 -15.73 -6.56 -17.49
N THR A 6 -15.11 -5.74 -18.34
CA THR A 6 -14.21 -6.20 -19.41
C THR A 6 -12.76 -5.87 -19.08
N PRO A 7 -11.76 -6.63 -19.55
CA PRO A 7 -10.35 -6.27 -19.38
C PRO A 7 -10.07 -4.84 -19.89
N CYS A 8 -9.36 -4.02 -19.09
CA CYS A 8 -9.06 -2.64 -19.46
C CYS A 8 -8.30 -2.52 -20.78
N LYS A 9 -7.49 -3.55 -21.13
CA LYS A 9 -6.79 -3.66 -22.41
C LYS A 9 -7.74 -3.66 -23.63
N GLU A 10 -8.95 -4.18 -23.47
CA GLU A 10 -9.95 -4.33 -24.54
C GLU A 10 -11.05 -3.25 -24.46
N SER A 11 -11.07 -2.45 -23.40
CA SER A 11 -12.06 -1.39 -23.19
C SER A 11 -11.80 -0.19 -24.11
N LYS A 12 -12.75 0.05 -25.03
CA LYS A 12 -12.72 1.23 -25.93
C LYS A 12 -12.77 2.55 -25.14
N GLN A 13 -13.51 2.58 -24.04
CA GLN A 13 -13.66 3.74 -23.17
C GLN A 13 -12.35 4.04 -22.43
N PHE A 14 -11.64 3.02 -21.96
CA PHE A 14 -10.32 3.17 -21.34
C PHE A 14 -9.30 3.79 -22.32
N ALA A 15 -9.22 3.26 -23.55
CA ALA A 15 -8.36 3.81 -24.60
C ALA A 15 -8.75 5.25 -25.00
N LYS A 16 -10.06 5.58 -24.99
CA LYS A 16 -10.55 6.95 -25.22
C LYS A 16 -10.06 7.91 -24.12
N ARG A 17 -10.08 7.48 -22.85
CA ARG A 17 -9.59 8.29 -21.71
C ARG A 17 -8.09 8.55 -21.78
N GLU A 18 -7.31 7.56 -22.19
CA GLU A 18 -5.87 7.73 -22.41
C GLU A 18 -5.62 8.83 -23.44
N LYS A 19 -6.23 8.70 -24.63
CA LYS A 19 -6.10 9.67 -25.72
C LYS A 19 -6.55 11.08 -25.31
N GLN A 20 -7.66 11.20 -24.59
CA GLN A 20 -8.15 12.50 -24.10
C GLN A 20 -7.18 13.13 -23.09
N SER A 21 -6.61 12.33 -22.19
CA SER A 21 -5.66 12.79 -21.18
C SER A 21 -4.35 13.29 -21.83
N ILE A 22 -3.83 12.54 -22.79
CA ILE A 22 -2.63 12.91 -23.56
C ILE A 22 -2.90 14.16 -24.39
N LYS A 23 -4.03 14.21 -25.12
CA LYS A 23 -4.40 15.38 -25.94
C LYS A 23 -4.51 16.66 -25.11
N LYS A 24 -5.02 16.57 -23.88
CA LYS A 24 -5.08 17.72 -22.96
C LYS A 24 -3.68 18.22 -22.59
N LEU A 25 -2.76 17.32 -22.27
CA LEU A 25 -1.37 17.67 -21.97
C LEU A 25 -0.63 18.23 -23.19
N GLU A 26 -0.83 17.65 -24.37
CA GLU A 26 -0.29 18.17 -25.63
C GLU A 26 -0.84 19.56 -25.96
N SER A 27 -2.11 19.83 -25.66
CA SER A 27 -2.68 21.17 -25.81
C SER A 27 -2.01 22.19 -24.90
N SER A 28 -1.65 21.82 -23.67
CA SER A 28 -0.89 22.68 -22.76
C SER A 28 0.57 22.83 -23.20
N LEU A 29 1.17 21.79 -23.76
CA LEU A 29 2.56 21.81 -24.25
C LEU A 29 2.79 22.88 -25.32
N LYS A 30 1.81 23.11 -26.20
CA LYS A 30 1.88 24.08 -27.31
C LYS A 30 2.09 25.54 -26.87
N ILE A 31 1.81 25.86 -25.62
CA ILE A 31 1.94 27.23 -25.08
C ILE A 31 3.41 27.54 -24.75
N TYR A 32 4.22 26.51 -24.53
CA TYR A 32 5.60 26.64 -24.07
C TYR A 32 6.61 26.37 -25.18
N ALA A 33 7.76 27.05 -25.13
CA ALA A 33 8.88 26.74 -26.01
C ALA A 33 9.40 25.32 -25.71
N ALA A 34 9.79 24.58 -26.74
CA ALA A 34 10.17 23.16 -26.64
C ALA A 34 11.29 22.90 -25.61
N ASP A 35 12.21 23.85 -25.48
CA ASP A 35 13.42 23.72 -24.67
C ASP A 35 13.21 24.24 -23.23
N SER A 36 12.02 24.73 -22.92
CA SER A 36 11.70 25.32 -21.63
C SER A 36 11.43 24.24 -20.56
N ALA A 37 11.77 24.53 -19.30
CA ALA A 37 11.50 23.63 -18.17
C ALA A 37 10.02 23.18 -18.07
N PRO A 38 9.01 24.05 -18.32
CA PRO A 38 7.61 23.63 -18.36
C PRO A 38 7.31 22.59 -19.45
N ALA A 39 7.91 22.73 -20.64
CA ALA A 39 7.71 21.77 -21.73
C ALA A 39 8.29 20.39 -21.38
N LEU A 40 9.48 20.34 -20.78
CA LEU A 40 10.10 19.10 -20.28
C LEU A 40 9.23 18.42 -19.21
N ALA A 41 8.68 19.19 -18.27
CA ALA A 41 7.79 18.66 -17.22
C ALA A 41 6.49 18.07 -17.79
N ILE A 42 5.90 18.73 -18.79
CA ILE A 42 4.68 18.24 -19.48
C ILE A 42 5.00 16.96 -20.25
N ASN A 43 6.12 16.88 -20.95
CA ASN A 43 6.56 15.67 -21.65
C ASN A 43 6.75 14.49 -20.68
N ALA A 44 7.41 14.70 -19.55
CA ALA A 44 7.53 13.68 -18.50
C ALA A 44 6.16 13.24 -17.95
N THR A 45 5.20 14.17 -17.86
CA THR A 45 3.83 13.87 -17.43
C THR A 45 3.07 13.04 -18.48
N ILE A 46 3.28 13.31 -19.78
CA ILE A 46 2.73 12.49 -20.87
C ILE A 46 3.29 11.07 -20.78
N GLU A 47 4.60 10.91 -20.62
CA GLU A 47 5.24 9.60 -20.48
C GLU A 47 4.72 8.83 -19.25
N LYS A 48 4.66 9.49 -18.09
CA LYS A 48 4.09 8.92 -16.87
C LYS A 48 2.64 8.49 -17.06
N THR A 49 1.86 9.28 -17.82
CA THR A 49 0.46 8.96 -18.14
C THR A 49 0.37 7.72 -19.01
N LYS A 50 1.14 7.64 -20.10
CA LYS A 50 1.21 6.45 -20.97
C LYS A 50 1.59 5.20 -20.17
N ARG A 51 2.65 5.30 -19.36
CA ARG A 51 3.11 4.21 -18.49
C ARG A 51 2.03 3.75 -17.51
N ARG A 52 1.24 4.67 -16.96
CA ARG A 52 0.13 4.34 -16.06
C ARG A 52 -0.96 3.52 -16.77
N PHE A 53 -1.44 3.98 -17.93
CA PHE A 53 -2.46 3.26 -18.69
C PHE A 53 -1.97 1.89 -19.16
N ASP A 54 -0.73 1.80 -19.64
CA ASP A 54 -0.09 0.54 -20.05
C ASP A 54 0.06 -0.44 -18.88
N ASN A 55 0.49 0.02 -17.70
CA ASN A 55 0.57 -0.82 -16.51
C ASN A 55 -0.79 -1.39 -16.10
N TYR A 56 -1.84 -0.55 -16.08
CA TYR A 56 -3.20 -0.99 -15.74
C TYR A 56 -3.74 -2.03 -16.74
N ALA A 57 -3.45 -1.86 -18.02
CA ALA A 57 -3.84 -2.84 -19.05
C ALA A 57 -3.05 -4.16 -18.92
N LYS A 58 -1.75 -4.10 -18.62
CA LYS A 58 -0.88 -5.28 -18.46
C LYS A 58 -1.15 -6.07 -17.19
N GLN A 59 -1.55 -5.41 -16.11
CA GLN A 59 -1.89 -6.04 -14.83
C GLN A 59 -3.22 -6.80 -14.87
N GLY A 60 -3.98 -6.71 -15.97
CA GLY A 60 -5.24 -7.44 -16.12
C GLY A 60 -6.40 -6.84 -15.34
N LEU A 61 -6.34 -5.54 -15.00
CA LEU A 61 -7.44 -4.86 -14.32
C LEU A 61 -8.71 -4.90 -15.18
N LEU A 62 -9.86 -5.01 -14.52
CA LEU A 62 -11.16 -4.98 -15.16
C LEU A 62 -11.70 -3.55 -15.17
N CYS A 63 -12.28 -3.14 -16.29
CA CYS A 63 -12.83 -1.80 -16.49
C CYS A 63 -14.35 -1.85 -16.65
N GLY A 64 -15.02 -0.85 -16.07
CA GLY A 64 -16.45 -0.62 -16.24
C GLY A 64 -16.81 0.03 -17.58
N ALA A 65 -18.11 0.25 -17.78
CA ALA A 65 -18.65 0.96 -18.94
C ALA A 65 -18.17 2.42 -19.04
N ASP A 66 -17.73 2.99 -17.93
CA ASP A 66 -17.11 4.31 -17.83
C ASP A 66 -15.62 4.32 -18.24
N GLY A 67 -15.03 3.15 -18.47
CA GLY A 67 -13.61 2.98 -18.82
C GLY A 67 -12.65 3.22 -17.67
N LEU A 68 -13.08 3.06 -16.40
CA LEU A 68 -12.21 3.15 -15.24
C LEU A 68 -11.94 1.75 -14.65
N PRO A 69 -10.72 1.49 -14.13
CA PRO A 69 -10.40 0.23 -13.47
C PRO A 69 -11.20 0.04 -12.18
N HIS A 70 -11.77 -1.15 -12.00
CA HIS A 70 -12.47 -1.60 -10.82
C HIS A 70 -11.68 -2.75 -10.18
N LEU A 71 -11.58 -2.75 -8.85
CA LEU A 71 -10.90 -3.79 -8.10
C LEU A 71 -11.88 -4.91 -7.71
N ILE A 72 -11.43 -6.15 -7.83
CA ILE A 72 -12.17 -7.35 -7.46
C ILE A 72 -11.63 -7.87 -6.13
N VAL A 73 -12.44 -7.70 -5.09
CA VAL A 73 -12.09 -8.07 -3.70
C VAL A 73 -12.79 -9.35 -3.23
N SER A 74 -13.34 -10.14 -4.15
CA SER A 74 -14.07 -11.38 -3.84
C SER A 74 -13.17 -12.55 -3.40
N GLY A 75 -11.86 -12.45 -3.60
CA GLY A 75 -10.90 -13.52 -3.34
C GLY A 75 -10.52 -14.37 -4.56
N ASP A 76 -10.93 -13.98 -5.78
CA ASP A 76 -10.48 -14.62 -7.03
C ASP A 76 -8.95 -14.52 -7.17
N GLN A 77 -8.29 -15.67 -7.36
CA GLN A 77 -6.83 -15.81 -7.49
C GLN A 77 -6.22 -14.91 -8.56
N ARG A 78 -6.95 -14.63 -9.65
CA ARG A 78 -6.47 -13.77 -10.74
C ARG A 78 -6.35 -12.30 -10.33
N HIS A 79 -7.06 -11.90 -9.27
CA HIS A 79 -7.12 -10.54 -8.76
C HIS A 79 -6.53 -10.42 -7.34
N TRP A 80 -5.78 -11.42 -6.86
CA TRP A 80 -5.16 -11.37 -5.52
C TRP A 80 -4.23 -10.18 -5.32
N GLY A 81 -3.56 -9.74 -6.38
CA GLY A 81 -2.69 -8.56 -6.36
C GLY A 81 -3.42 -7.25 -6.02
N GLU A 82 -4.75 -7.21 -6.15
CA GLU A 82 -5.56 -6.01 -5.96
C GLU A 82 -5.92 -5.76 -4.50
N PHE A 83 -6.02 -6.82 -3.68
CA PHE A 83 -6.41 -6.69 -2.27
C PHE A 83 -5.71 -7.66 -1.32
N ILE A 84 -5.66 -8.96 -1.64
CA ILE A 84 -5.11 -9.97 -0.72
C ILE A 84 -3.61 -9.76 -0.49
N THR A 85 -2.82 -9.64 -1.55
CA THR A 85 -1.37 -9.42 -1.44
C THR A 85 -1.03 -8.12 -0.69
N PRO A 86 -1.57 -6.94 -1.08
CA PRO A 86 -1.33 -5.71 -0.32
C PRO A 86 -1.95 -5.74 1.09
N GLY A 87 -3.06 -6.45 1.30
CA GLY A 87 -3.70 -6.62 2.59
C GLY A 87 -2.87 -7.44 3.57
N ILE A 88 -2.28 -8.55 3.13
CA ILE A 88 -1.33 -9.35 3.93
C ILE A 88 -0.11 -8.49 4.29
N LEU A 89 0.42 -7.74 3.33
CA LEU A 89 1.54 -6.82 3.59
C LEU A 89 1.17 -5.75 4.64
N PHE A 90 -0.03 -5.17 4.53
CA PHE A 90 -0.52 -4.20 5.51
C PHE A 90 -0.63 -4.81 6.90
N LEU A 91 -1.28 -5.98 7.04
CA LEU A 91 -1.43 -6.66 8.33
C LEU A 91 -0.07 -7.04 8.92
N TYR A 92 0.88 -7.44 8.08
CA TYR A 92 2.24 -7.74 8.53
C TYR A 92 2.95 -6.52 9.12
N ILE A 93 2.85 -5.36 8.45
CA ILE A 93 3.46 -4.11 8.94
C ILE A 93 2.74 -3.60 10.20
N ALA A 94 1.41 -3.60 10.20
CA ALA A 94 0.61 -3.17 11.34
C ALA A 94 0.85 -4.04 12.58
N GLY A 95 0.87 -5.36 12.40
CA GLY A 95 1.18 -6.31 13.45
C GLY A 95 2.60 -6.16 13.97
N TRP A 96 3.59 -5.90 13.10
CA TRP A 96 4.95 -5.60 13.52
C TRP A 96 4.99 -4.37 14.43
N ILE A 97 4.41 -3.24 13.99
CA ILE A 97 4.38 -2.00 14.78
C ILE A 97 3.74 -2.23 16.15
N GLY A 98 2.55 -2.86 16.18
CA GLY A 98 1.85 -3.15 17.43
C GLY A 98 2.64 -4.10 18.34
N TRP A 99 3.28 -5.12 17.78
CA TRP A 99 4.07 -6.08 18.53
C TRP A 99 5.30 -5.46 19.19
N VAL A 100 6.02 -4.61 18.46
CA VAL A 100 7.19 -3.88 18.99
C VAL A 100 6.75 -2.90 20.08
N GLY A 101 5.64 -2.18 19.86
CA GLY A 101 5.06 -1.28 20.86
C GLY A 101 4.70 -2.02 22.15
N ARG A 102 3.97 -3.14 22.05
CA ARG A 102 3.66 -4.02 23.20
C ARG A 102 4.92 -4.50 23.90
N SER A 103 5.91 -4.96 23.14
CA SER A 103 7.18 -5.48 23.68
C SER A 103 7.94 -4.40 24.46
N TYR A 104 7.94 -3.16 23.97
CA TYR A 104 8.60 -2.04 24.66
C TYR A 104 7.90 -1.72 25.97
N LEU A 105 6.57 -1.62 25.97
CA LEU A 105 5.77 -1.37 27.18
C LEU A 105 5.97 -2.46 28.23
N ILE A 106 6.00 -3.74 27.83
CA ILE A 106 6.27 -4.86 28.75
C ILE A 106 7.67 -4.75 29.35
N ALA A 107 8.68 -4.39 28.54
CA ALA A 107 10.07 -4.31 28.99
C ALA A 107 10.33 -3.19 30.01
N ILE A 108 9.60 -2.07 29.93
CA ILE A 108 9.77 -0.92 30.84
C ILE A 108 8.82 -0.94 32.04
N ARG A 109 7.82 -1.82 32.06
CA ARG A 109 6.78 -1.87 33.09
C ARG A 109 7.32 -2.07 34.50
N ASP A 110 8.37 -2.86 34.65
CA ASP A 110 8.94 -3.22 35.95
C ASP A 110 10.03 -2.23 36.43
N GLU A 111 10.25 -1.14 35.69
CA GLU A 111 11.18 -0.09 36.10
C GLU A 111 10.59 0.86 37.16
N LYS A 112 11.48 1.58 37.88
CA LYS A 112 11.06 2.53 38.93
C LYS A 112 10.17 3.67 38.42
N LYS A 113 10.30 4.07 37.15
CA LYS A 113 9.54 5.16 36.53
C LYS A 113 9.17 4.83 35.08
N PRO A 114 8.20 3.93 34.84
CA PRO A 114 7.84 3.48 33.49
C PRO A 114 7.38 4.63 32.58
N THR A 115 6.56 5.55 33.13
CA THR A 115 6.05 6.72 32.41
C THR A 115 7.15 7.66 31.90
N GLN A 116 8.31 7.68 32.55
CA GLN A 116 9.44 8.50 32.10
C GLN A 116 10.05 7.94 30.80
N LYS A 117 10.04 6.61 30.62
CA LYS A 117 10.50 5.95 29.39
C LYS A 117 9.50 5.95 28.25
N GLU A 118 8.26 6.36 28.50
CA GLU A 118 7.26 6.62 27.45
C GLU A 118 7.41 8.04 26.87
N ILE A 119 7.80 9.01 27.70
CA ILE A 119 8.04 10.40 27.26
C ILE A 119 9.44 10.54 26.67
N ILE A 120 10.45 9.95 27.33
CA ILE A 120 11.84 9.93 26.88
C ILE A 120 12.17 8.50 26.47
N ILE A 121 12.06 8.22 25.18
CA ILE A 121 12.22 6.86 24.64
C ILE A 121 13.64 6.35 24.86
N ASP A 122 13.75 5.15 25.43
CA ASP A 122 14.99 4.38 25.48
C ASP A 122 15.27 3.82 24.07
N VAL A 123 15.89 4.65 23.23
CA VAL A 123 16.22 4.32 21.84
C VAL A 123 17.07 3.04 21.72
N PRO A 124 18.09 2.79 22.57
CA PRO A 124 18.83 1.53 22.56
C PRO A 124 17.98 0.29 22.83
N LEU A 125 16.99 0.36 23.73
CA LEU A 125 16.05 -0.73 23.96
C LEU A 125 15.08 -0.88 22.78
N ALA A 126 14.49 0.22 22.31
CA ALA A 126 13.54 0.22 21.20
C ALA A 126 14.15 -0.38 19.92
N SER A 127 15.37 0.00 19.56
CA SER A 127 16.08 -0.52 18.39
C SER A 127 16.26 -2.05 18.45
N ARG A 128 16.61 -2.59 19.62
CA ARG A 128 16.72 -4.04 19.83
C ARG A 128 15.37 -4.76 19.67
N LEU A 129 14.28 -4.14 20.12
CA LEU A 129 12.93 -4.71 20.02
C LEU A 129 12.35 -4.62 18.60
N VAL A 130 12.68 -3.59 17.83
CA VAL A 130 12.23 -3.44 16.43
C VAL A 130 12.60 -4.67 15.60
N PHE A 131 13.83 -5.17 15.72
CA PHE A 131 14.27 -6.35 14.98
C PHE A 131 13.56 -7.65 15.40
N ARG A 132 13.11 -7.74 16.66
CA ARG A 132 12.32 -8.89 17.13
C ARG A 132 10.89 -8.91 16.55
N GLY A 133 10.39 -7.76 16.12
CA GLY A 133 9.07 -7.66 15.49
C GLY A 133 8.98 -8.31 14.11
N PHE A 134 10.08 -8.67 13.46
CA PHE A 134 10.02 -9.37 12.17
C PHE A 134 9.33 -10.75 12.27
N SER A 135 9.56 -11.50 13.36
CA SER A 135 8.91 -12.80 13.59
C SER A 135 7.63 -12.69 14.43
N TRP A 136 7.00 -11.51 14.48
CA TRP A 136 5.82 -11.26 15.31
C TRP A 136 4.67 -12.25 15.12
N PRO A 137 4.34 -12.77 13.91
CA PRO A 137 3.19 -13.67 13.78
C PRO A 137 3.41 -14.98 14.55
N ILE A 138 4.64 -15.48 14.53
CA ILE A 138 5.03 -16.72 15.24
C ILE A 138 5.10 -16.45 16.74
N ALA A 139 5.70 -15.32 17.15
CA ALA A 139 5.82 -14.95 18.56
C ALA A 139 4.43 -14.74 19.20
N ALA A 140 3.55 -13.99 18.54
CA ALA A 140 2.18 -13.75 18.99
C ALA A 140 1.38 -15.06 19.09
N TYR A 141 1.50 -15.95 18.10
CA TYR A 141 0.84 -17.25 18.16
C TYR A 141 1.34 -18.13 19.31
N ARG A 142 2.65 -18.12 19.59
CA ARG A 142 3.22 -18.85 20.73
C ARG A 142 2.77 -18.26 22.07
N GLU A 143 2.80 -16.94 22.23
CA GLU A 143 2.34 -16.28 23.46
C GLU A 143 0.84 -16.48 23.69
N LEU A 144 0.04 -16.59 22.62
CA LEU A 144 -1.38 -16.95 22.71
C LEU A 144 -1.56 -18.37 23.28
N LEU A 145 -0.84 -19.36 22.74
CA LEU A 145 -0.92 -20.74 23.21
C LEU A 145 -0.39 -20.90 24.64
N ASN A 146 0.62 -20.12 25.02
CA ASN A 146 1.21 -20.15 26.35
C ASN A 146 0.41 -19.36 27.41
N GLY A 147 -0.61 -18.59 26.98
CA GLY A 147 -1.40 -17.76 27.89
C GLY A 147 -0.67 -16.50 28.39
N GLU A 148 0.34 -16.02 27.67
CA GLU A 148 1.10 -14.80 27.96
C GLU A 148 0.59 -13.59 27.17
N LEU A 149 -0.22 -13.83 26.12
CA LEU A 149 -0.76 -12.77 25.29
C LEU A 149 -1.91 -12.00 25.96
N VAL A 150 -2.77 -12.72 26.69
CA VAL A 150 -3.99 -12.19 27.31
C VAL A 150 -3.79 -12.12 28.82
N ALA A 151 -4.18 -10.99 29.43
CA ALA A 151 -4.13 -10.84 30.88
C ALA A 151 -5.14 -11.79 31.54
N LYS A 152 -4.75 -12.43 32.64
CA LYS A 152 -5.64 -13.30 33.42
C LYS A 152 -6.60 -12.44 34.23
N ASP A 153 -7.87 -12.85 34.29
CA ASP A 153 -8.92 -12.27 35.12
C ASP A 153 -9.20 -10.78 34.86
N VAL A 154 -9.07 -10.35 33.61
CA VAL A 154 -9.61 -9.07 33.10
C VAL A 154 -11.01 -9.29 32.53
#